data_AF-A0A2G9V0A9-F1
#
_entry.id   AF-A0A2G9V0A9-F1
#
_cell.length_a   1.000
_cell.length_b   1.000
_cell.length_c   1.000
_cell.angle_alpha   90.00
_cell.angle_beta   90.00
_cell.angle_gamma   90.00
#
_symmetry.space_group_name_H-M   'P 1'
#
loop_
_entity.id
_entity.type
_entity.pdbx_description
1 polymer ?
#
loop_
_entity_poly.entity_id
_entity_poly.type
_entity_poly.pdbx_seq_one_letter_code
_entity_poly.pdbx_strand_id
1 'polypeptide(L)'
;MRSNSESKGEQAVPDPSGVRDEFAFCNHWIEAPEGKKIEIKINSISHGYAHDGCILGGVEIKTSEDQTRTGYRFCSPNDRNTVLVSASNRVPIITFNRSGQHQIILEYKIVS
;
A
#
# COMPACT_ATOMS: atom_id res chain seq x y z
N MET A 1 -15.63 6.32 2.77
CA MET A 1 -16.09 6.93 1.50
C MET A 1 -16.30 5.80 0.51
N ARG A 2 -17.49 5.68 -0.09
CA ARG A 2 -17.73 4.74 -1.20
C ARG A 2 -17.42 5.48 -2.49
N SER A 3 -16.32 5.13 -3.15
CA SER A 3 -16.05 5.59 -4.50
C SER A 3 -16.52 4.52 -5.46
N ASN A 4 -17.59 4.81 -6.21
CA ASN A 4 -18.01 4.01 -7.35
C ASN A 4 -17.00 4.26 -8.48
N SER A 5 -16.42 3.18 -9.01
CA SER A 5 -15.75 3.20 -10.31
C SER A 5 -16.58 2.33 -11.26
N GLU A 6 -17.09 2.95 -12.32
CA GLU A 6 -17.72 2.23 -13.43
C GLU A 6 -16.59 1.66 -14.31
N SER A 7 -16.54 0.33 -14.44
CA SER A 7 -15.71 -0.34 -15.42
C SER A 7 -16.53 -0.59 -16.68
N LYS A 8 -16.13 0.04 -17.79
CA LYS A 8 -16.58 -0.34 -19.14
C LYS A 8 -16.00 -1.74 -19.42
N GLY A 9 -16.88 -2.68 -19.76
CA GLY A 9 -16.55 -4.09 -19.90
C GLY A 9 -15.66 -4.40 -21.11
N GLU A 10 -14.54 -5.05 -20.81
CA GLU A 10 -14.02 -6.18 -21.57
C GLU A 10 -14.03 -7.35 -20.58
N GLN A 11 -14.83 -8.38 -20.81
CA GLN A 11 -14.87 -9.54 -19.94
C GLN A 11 -13.59 -10.36 -20.17
N ALA A 12 -12.54 -10.05 -19.40
CA ALA A 12 -11.38 -10.90 -19.29
C ALA A 12 -11.86 -12.30 -18.85
N VAL A 13 -11.51 -13.32 -19.63
CA VAL A 13 -11.72 -14.72 -19.24
C VAL A 13 -11.07 -14.88 -17.85
N PRO A 14 -11.80 -15.33 -16.81
CA PRO A 14 -11.20 -15.45 -15.49
C PRO A 14 -10.02 -16.41 -15.59
N ASP A 15 -8.81 -15.91 -15.30
CA ASP A 15 -7.65 -16.78 -15.11
C ASP A 15 -8.03 -17.82 -14.03
N PRO A 16 -7.93 -19.13 -14.32
CA PRO A 16 -8.21 -20.18 -13.34
C PRO A 16 -7.37 -20.04 -12.05
N SER A 17 -6.28 -19.28 -12.07
CA SER A 17 -5.48 -18.95 -10.87
C SER A 17 -6.15 -17.92 -9.94
N GLY A 18 -7.15 -17.18 -10.41
CA GLY A 18 -7.75 -16.05 -9.70
C GLY A 18 -6.86 -14.79 -9.65
N VAL A 19 -5.76 -14.78 -10.40
CA VAL A 19 -4.86 -13.63 -10.56
C VAL A 19 -5.29 -12.81 -11.77
N ARG A 20 -5.39 -11.49 -11.60
CA ARG A 20 -5.68 -10.54 -12.67
C ARG A 20 -4.40 -10.18 -13.42
N ASP A 21 -4.49 -9.95 -14.72
CA ASP A 21 -3.35 -9.49 -15.54
C ASP A 21 -2.84 -8.12 -15.07
N GLU A 22 -3.77 -7.23 -14.77
CA GLU A 22 -3.48 -5.88 -14.29
C GLU A 22 -3.60 -5.76 -12.75
N PHE A 23 -2.85 -4.82 -12.21
CA PHE A 23 -2.99 -4.40 -10.82
C PHE A 23 -4.06 -3.31 -10.70
N ALA A 24 -4.92 -3.45 -9.70
CA ALA A 24 -5.68 -2.33 -9.16
C ALA A 24 -4.79 -1.54 -8.20
N PHE A 25 -4.86 -0.21 -8.24
CA PHE A 25 -4.09 0.68 -7.38
C PHE A 25 -4.99 1.67 -6.65
N CYS A 26 -4.67 1.97 -5.40
CA CYS A 26 -5.19 3.14 -4.69
C CYS A 26 -4.01 3.97 -4.16
N ASN A 27 -3.96 5.24 -4.55
CA ASN A 27 -2.90 6.16 -4.16
C ASN A 27 -3.42 7.17 -3.13
N HIS A 28 -2.79 7.20 -1.97
CA HIS A 28 -3.09 8.12 -0.88
C HIS A 28 -1.82 8.82 -0.40
N TRP A 29 -2.01 9.92 0.32
CA TRP A 29 -0.93 10.71 0.87
C TRP A 29 -1.26 11.00 2.33
N ILE A 30 -0.31 10.79 3.22
CA ILE A 30 -0.38 11.29 4.60
C ILE A 30 0.44 12.57 4.64
N GLU A 31 -0.13 13.64 5.17
CA GLU A 31 0.51 14.95 5.22
C GLU A 31 0.61 15.47 6.65
N ALA A 32 1.73 16.10 6.93
CA ALA A 32 2.04 16.80 8.17
C ALA A 32 2.47 18.23 7.86
N PRO A 33 2.43 19.14 8.85
CA PRO A 33 3.00 20.48 8.69
C PRO A 33 4.47 20.44 8.28
N GLU A 34 4.92 21.50 7.62
CA GLU A 34 6.32 21.64 7.21
C GLU A 34 7.28 21.51 8.41
N GLY A 35 8.43 20.89 8.19
CA GLY A 35 9.42 20.62 9.24
C GLY A 35 9.02 19.51 10.23
N LYS A 36 7.91 18.81 9.99
CA LYS A 36 7.53 17.60 10.75
C LYS A 36 7.76 16.33 9.94
N LYS A 37 7.87 15.22 10.65
CA LYS A 37 7.96 13.87 10.09
C LYS A 37 6.72 13.07 10.46
N ILE A 38 6.53 11.94 9.80
CA ILE A 38 5.41 11.04 9.98
C ILE A 38 5.98 9.67 10.36
N GLU A 39 5.60 9.17 11.53
CA GLU A 39 5.82 7.78 11.90
C GLU A 39 4.58 6.97 11.48
N ILE A 40 4.81 5.90 10.71
CA ILE A 40 3.77 4.99 10.23
C ILE A 40 4.05 3.62 10.84
N LYS A 41 3.00 2.99 11.37
CA LYS A 41 3.03 1.63 11.88
C LYS A 41 2.04 0.76 11.12
N ILE A 42 2.48 -0.42 10.71
CA ILE A 42 1.57 -1.44 10.18
C ILE A 42 0.85 -2.10 11.35
N ASN A 43 -0.45 -1.82 11.50
CA ASN A 43 -1.25 -2.44 12.55
C ASN A 43 -1.69 -3.86 12.15
N SER A 44 -2.15 -4.04 10.91
CA SER A 44 -2.47 -5.36 10.39
C SER A 44 -2.49 -5.43 8.86
N ILE A 45 -2.27 -6.64 8.35
CA ILE A 45 -2.46 -7.04 6.96
C ILE A 45 -3.33 -8.30 7.00
N SER A 46 -4.50 -8.29 6.35
CA SER A 46 -5.55 -9.31 6.57
C SER A 46 -5.15 -10.71 6.14
N HIS A 47 -4.38 -10.84 5.07
CA HIS A 47 -3.71 -12.06 4.65
C HIS A 47 -2.54 -11.69 3.77
N GLY A 48 -1.51 -12.54 3.76
CA GLY A 48 -0.31 -12.23 3.02
C GLY A 48 -0.15 -13.06 1.77
N TYR A 49 0.40 -12.46 0.74
CA TYR A 49 0.90 -13.22 -0.40
C TYR A 49 2.31 -13.76 -0.14
N ALA A 50 3.04 -13.16 0.81
CA ALA A 50 4.36 -13.60 1.32
C ALA A 50 5.34 -14.09 0.22
N HIS A 51 5.21 -13.53 -0.98
CA HIS A 51 6.11 -13.74 -2.10
C HIS A 51 7.12 -12.60 -2.14
N ASP A 52 8.35 -12.91 -2.49
CA ASP A 52 9.41 -11.91 -2.66
C ASP A 52 8.94 -10.79 -3.59
N GLY A 53 9.08 -9.54 -3.13
CA GLY A 53 8.66 -8.35 -3.87
C GLY A 53 7.15 -8.07 -3.87
N CYS A 54 6.34 -8.85 -3.14
CA CYS A 54 4.89 -8.65 -2.99
C CYS A 54 4.10 -8.69 -4.31
N ILE A 55 4.47 -9.60 -5.23
CA ILE A 55 4.00 -9.60 -6.62
C ILE A 55 2.48 -9.75 -6.84
N LEU A 56 1.71 -10.20 -5.84
CA LEU A 56 0.26 -10.39 -5.94
C LEU A 56 -0.55 -9.23 -5.34
N GLY A 57 0.08 -8.41 -4.49
CA GLY A 57 -0.55 -7.27 -3.85
C GLY A 57 0.11 -6.92 -2.52
N GLY A 58 -0.13 -5.70 -2.05
CA GLY A 58 0.48 -5.15 -0.85
C GLY A 58 0.25 -3.65 -0.70
N VAL A 59 1.05 -3.04 0.16
CA VAL A 59 1.22 -1.59 0.26
C VAL A 59 2.67 -1.22 -0.02
N GLU A 60 2.89 -0.19 -0.82
CA GLU A 60 4.16 0.51 -0.95
C GLU A 60 4.09 1.81 -0.13
N ILE A 61 5.04 1.98 0.80
CA ILE A 61 5.15 3.13 1.69
C ILE A 61 6.44 3.88 1.37
N LYS A 62 6.33 5.14 0.91
CA LYS A 62 7.46 5.94 0.42
C LYS A 62 7.93 6.95 1.46
N THR A 63 8.75 6.50 2.40
CA THR A 63 9.27 7.32 3.51
C THR A 63 10.63 7.98 3.24
N SER A 64 11.29 7.66 2.11
CA SER A 64 12.59 8.23 1.73
C SER A 64 12.49 9.71 1.31
N GLU A 65 13.65 10.40 1.31
CA GLU A 65 13.77 11.79 0.81
C GLU A 65 13.36 11.90 -0.65
N ASP A 66 13.92 11.03 -1.50
CA ASP A 66 13.53 10.91 -2.90
C ASP A 66 12.31 9.99 -3.02
N GLN A 67 11.15 10.60 -3.25
CA GLN A 67 9.87 9.89 -3.40
C GLN A 67 9.62 9.42 -4.84
N THR A 68 10.54 9.65 -5.78
CA THR A 68 10.44 9.07 -7.13
C THR A 68 10.90 7.60 -7.15
N ARG A 69 11.75 7.21 -6.19
CA ARG A 69 12.24 5.83 -6.01
C ARG A 69 11.20 4.93 -5.37
N THR A 70 11.26 3.63 -5.67
CA THR A 70 10.41 2.61 -5.04
C THR A 70 10.51 2.65 -3.52
N GLY A 71 9.36 2.64 -2.85
CA GLY A 71 9.26 2.59 -1.39
C GLY A 71 9.38 1.16 -0.85
N TYR A 72 9.20 1.03 0.47
CA TYR A 72 9.11 -0.28 1.12
C TYR A 72 7.79 -0.96 0.78
N ARG A 73 7.83 -2.25 0.45
CA ARG A 73 6.64 -3.04 0.12
C ARG A 73 6.36 -4.08 1.20
N PHE A 74 5.11 -4.14 1.64
CA PHE A 74 4.63 -5.06 2.66
C PHE A 74 3.37 -5.78 2.19
N CYS A 75 3.31 -7.06 2.49
CA CYS A 75 2.26 -7.95 2.00
C CYS A 75 2.13 -9.22 2.83
N SER A 76 2.58 -9.22 4.09
CA SER A 76 2.50 -10.35 5.00
C SER A 76 1.93 -9.92 6.36
N PRO A 77 1.09 -10.75 7.01
CA PRO A 77 0.72 -10.55 8.41
C PRO A 77 1.94 -10.43 9.33
N ASN A 78 3.08 -11.03 8.95
CA ASN A 78 4.33 -10.94 9.69
C ASN A 78 4.98 -9.54 9.63
N ASP A 79 4.56 -8.69 8.69
CA ASP A 79 5.02 -7.30 8.60
C ASP A 79 4.35 -6.40 9.67
N ARG A 80 3.40 -6.95 10.44
CA ARG A 80 2.76 -6.26 11.56
C ARG A 80 3.80 -5.73 12.54
N ASN A 81 3.52 -4.55 13.09
CA ASN A 81 4.41 -3.79 13.97
C ASN A 81 5.68 -3.24 13.30
N THR A 82 5.84 -3.38 11.99
CA THR A 82 6.84 -2.58 11.27
C THR A 82 6.54 -1.10 11.46
N VAL A 83 7.58 -0.34 11.81
CA VAL A 83 7.54 1.11 12.01
C VAL A 83 8.48 1.76 11.01
N LEU A 84 7.99 2.76 10.28
CA LEU A 84 8.76 3.59 9.36
C LEU A 84 8.62 5.05 9.77
N VAL A 85 9.72 5.80 9.72
CA VAL A 85 9.72 7.26 9.92
C VAL A 85 10.06 7.92 8.60
N SER A 86 9.26 8.91 8.19
CA SER A 86 9.48 9.66 6.96
C SER A 86 10.63 10.65 7.07
N ALA A 87 11.31 10.88 5.95
CA ALA A 87 12.30 11.94 5.82
C ALA A 87 11.63 13.32 5.60
N SER A 88 10.44 13.36 5.00
CA SER A 88 9.67 14.57 4.71
C SER A 88 8.32 14.59 5.42
N ASN A 89 7.60 15.70 5.30
CA ASN A 89 6.27 15.91 5.89
C ASN A 89 5.11 15.34 5.05
N ARG A 90 5.40 14.59 3.98
CA ARG A 90 4.40 13.97 3.12
C ARG A 90 4.82 12.53 2.84
N VAL A 91 3.92 11.57 2.93
CA VAL A 91 4.21 10.16 2.62
C VAL A 91 3.18 9.60 1.64
N PRO A 92 3.60 9.26 0.41
CA PRO A 92 2.79 8.45 -0.49
C PRO A 92 2.59 7.03 0.07
N ILE A 93 1.32 6.61 0.09
CA ILE A 93 0.85 5.27 0.43
C ILE A 93 0.14 4.71 -0.80
N ILE A 94 0.70 3.68 -1.39
CA ILE A 94 0.19 3.08 -2.63
C ILE A 94 -0.22 1.65 -2.29
N THR A 95 -1.52 1.37 -2.24
CA THR A 95 -1.98 -0.03 -2.19
C THR A 95 -2.12 -0.55 -3.60
N PHE A 96 -1.69 -1.79 -3.82
CA PHE A 96 -1.73 -2.42 -5.12
C PHE A 96 -2.18 -3.87 -4.97
N ASN A 97 -2.97 -4.37 -5.91
CA ASN A 97 -3.56 -5.69 -5.78
C ASN A 97 -3.93 -6.29 -7.14
N ARG A 98 -3.50 -7.53 -7.40
CA ARG A 98 -3.90 -8.29 -8.58
C ARG A 98 -4.51 -9.65 -8.26
N SER A 99 -4.56 -10.07 -7.00
CA SER A 99 -5.24 -11.31 -6.57
C SER A 99 -6.05 -11.03 -5.30
N GLY A 100 -7.18 -11.71 -5.11
CA GLY A 100 -7.97 -11.65 -3.86
C GLY A 100 -8.42 -10.25 -3.42
N GLN A 101 -8.92 -10.13 -2.18
CA GLN A 101 -9.24 -8.86 -1.52
C GLN A 101 -8.30 -8.61 -0.35
N HIS A 102 -7.42 -7.63 -0.45
CA HIS A 102 -6.41 -7.37 0.58
C HIS A 102 -6.80 -6.16 1.45
N GLN A 103 -6.79 -6.30 2.78
CA GLN A 103 -7.04 -5.20 3.73
C GLN A 103 -5.77 -4.90 4.51
N ILE A 104 -5.44 -3.61 4.58
CA ILE A 104 -4.25 -3.09 5.25
C ILE A 104 -4.69 -2.00 6.21
N ILE A 105 -4.31 -2.12 7.47
CA ILE A 105 -4.59 -1.12 8.51
C ILE A 105 -3.27 -0.48 8.92
N LEU A 106 -3.15 0.82 8.66
CA LEU A 106 -2.01 1.63 9.06
C LEU A 106 -2.42 2.57 10.20
N GLU A 107 -1.54 2.70 11.17
CA GLU A 107 -1.58 3.76 12.18
C GLU A 107 -0.50 4.77 11.83
N TYR A 108 -0.77 6.05 12.06
CA TYR A 108 0.23 7.10 11.86
C TYR A 108 0.15 8.16 12.95
N LYS A 109 1.28 8.81 13.21
CA LYS A 109 1.37 9.99 14.05
C LYS A 109 2.40 10.98 13.50
N ILE A 110 2.18 12.26 13.76
CA ILE A 110 3.13 13.31 13.45
C ILE A 110 4.20 13.32 14.54
N VAL A 111 5.47 13.37 14.13
CA VAL A 111 6.62 13.44 15.04
C VAL A 111 7.51 14.64 14.68
N SER A 112 8.34 15.04 15.65
CA SER A 112 9.35 16.10 15.49
C SER A 112 10.54 15.63 14.67
#